data_AF-A0A7W3WRI8-F1
#
_entry.id   AF-A0A7W3WRI8-F1
#
_cell.length_a   1.000
_cell.length_b   1.000
_cell.length_c   1.000
_cell.angle_alpha   90.00
_cell.angle_beta   90.00
_cell.angle_gamma   90.00
#
_symmetry.space_group_name_H-M   'P 1'
#
loop_
_entity.id
_entity.type
_entity.pdbx_description
1 polymer ?
#
loop_
_entity_poly.entity_id
_entity_poly.type
_entity_poly.pdbx_seq_one_letter_code
_entity_poly.pdbx_strand_id
1 'polypeptide(L)'
;MRLMLSLPMVLALAACERPADTGVQALPPSPVVDHAGAVDAAEQELEWLQMMPKDELAALERGEGPEVEHNGNRRMPQFGTFRTVDTVLQRPVRLPGYVVPLATAQDGRLTEFLFVPYYGACIHVPPPPPNQ
;
A
#
# COMPACT_ATOMS: atom_id res chain seq x y z
N MET A 1 10.16 -66.33 19.72
CA MET A 1 9.14 -65.36 19.28
C MET A 1 8.91 -64.33 20.37
N ARG A 2 9.50 -63.14 20.24
CA ARG A 2 9.08 -61.94 20.97
C ARG A 2 9.05 -60.79 19.98
N LEU A 3 7.85 -60.51 19.49
CA LEU A 3 7.55 -59.43 18.55
C LEU A 3 7.49 -58.14 19.37
N MET A 4 8.53 -57.30 19.30
CA MET A 4 8.46 -55.96 19.89
C MET A 4 7.68 -55.05 18.94
N LEU A 5 6.44 -54.70 19.32
CA LEU A 5 5.67 -53.65 18.66
C LEU A 5 6.35 -52.30 18.94
N SER A 6 6.88 -51.66 17.90
CA SER A 6 7.27 -50.25 17.93
C SER A 6 6.02 -49.37 17.75
N LEU A 7 5.76 -48.52 18.74
CA LEU A 7 4.70 -47.51 18.69
C LEU A 7 5.25 -46.25 17.97
N PRO A 8 4.65 -45.75 16.87
CA PRO A 8 5.13 -44.52 16.25
C PRO A 8 4.66 -43.33 17.08
N MET A 9 5.63 -42.56 17.59
CA MET A 9 5.42 -41.26 18.22
C MET A 9 5.05 -40.25 17.11
N VAL A 10 3.75 -39.95 16.98
CA VAL A 10 3.26 -38.90 16.08
C VAL A 10 3.61 -37.55 16.70
N LEU A 11 4.64 -36.91 16.15
CA LEU A 11 5.02 -35.54 16.48
C LEU A 11 4.02 -34.58 15.82
N ALA A 12 3.06 -34.06 16.59
CA ALA A 12 2.15 -33.03 16.12
C ALA A 12 2.91 -31.70 15.95
N LEU A 13 3.23 -31.36 14.70
CA LEU A 13 3.70 -30.03 14.32
C LEU A 13 2.52 -29.05 14.47
N ALA A 14 2.41 -28.44 15.64
CA ALA A 14 1.59 -27.24 15.81
C ALA A 14 2.27 -26.10 15.05
N ALA A 15 1.79 -25.83 13.83
CA ALA A 15 2.14 -24.62 13.10
C ALA A 15 1.55 -23.43 13.86
N CYS A 16 2.39 -22.74 14.64
CA CYS A 16 2.05 -21.42 15.14
C CYS A 16 2.14 -20.44 13.95
N GLU A 17 1.05 -20.32 13.18
CA GLU A 17 0.84 -19.13 12.36
C GLU A 17 0.72 -17.94 13.32
N ARG A 18 1.77 -17.11 13.38
CA ARG A 18 1.68 -15.81 14.02
C ARG A 18 0.94 -14.89 13.06
N PRO A 19 -0.26 -14.39 13.39
CA PRO A 19 -0.84 -13.31 12.62
C PRO A 19 0.07 -12.09 12.78
N ALA A 20 0.57 -11.56 11.67
CA ALA A 20 1.21 -10.26 11.65
C ALA A 20 0.11 -9.22 11.85
N ASP A 21 -0.22 -8.94 13.11
CA ASP A 21 -1.17 -7.91 13.47
C ASP A 21 -0.48 -6.56 13.30
N THR A 22 -0.66 -5.95 12.12
CA THR A 22 -0.10 -4.63 11.79
C THR A 22 -0.83 -3.50 12.51
N GLY A 23 -1.91 -3.80 13.26
CA GLY A 23 -2.77 -2.80 13.90
C GLY A 23 -3.51 -1.90 12.90
N VAL A 24 -3.45 -2.21 11.60
CA VAL A 24 -4.10 -1.46 10.53
C VAL A 24 -5.23 -2.32 9.98
N GLN A 25 -6.46 -1.98 10.35
CA GLN A 25 -7.65 -2.59 9.78
C GLN A 25 -8.06 -1.80 8.53
N ALA A 26 -8.14 -2.48 7.39
CA ALA A 26 -8.67 -1.86 6.17
C ALA A 26 -10.10 -1.38 6.44
N LEU A 27 -10.36 -0.10 6.19
CA LEU A 27 -11.71 0.42 6.20
C LEU A 27 -12.52 -0.27 5.08
N PRO A 28 -13.81 -0.57 5.30
CA PRO A 28 -14.66 -1.08 4.24
C PRO A 28 -14.65 -0.09 3.06
N PRO A 29 -14.60 -0.57 1.81
CA PRO A 29 -14.60 0.31 0.66
C PRO A 29 -15.87 1.18 0.70
N SER A 30 -15.70 2.49 0.60
CA SER A 30 -16.84 3.38 0.39
C SER A 30 -17.46 3.07 -0.96
N PRO A 31 -18.80 3.13 -1.10
CA PRO A 31 -19.43 2.96 -2.40
C PRO A 31 -18.87 4.00 -3.37
N VAL A 32 -18.40 3.54 -4.54
CA VAL A 32 -18.01 4.43 -5.64
C VAL A 32 -19.28 5.13 -6.10
N VAL A 33 -19.38 6.42 -5.84
CA VAL A 33 -20.51 7.23 -6.30
C VAL A 33 -20.19 7.67 -7.72
N ASP A 34 -20.92 7.18 -8.70
CA ASP A 34 -20.82 7.65 -10.09
C ASP A 34 -21.27 9.11 -10.15
N HIS A 35 -20.32 10.04 -10.23
CA HIS A 35 -20.58 11.44 -10.54
C HIS A 35 -20.76 11.66 -12.05
N ALA A 36 -21.64 10.86 -12.67
CA ALA A 36 -21.92 10.87 -14.11
C ALA A 36 -22.52 12.19 -14.66
N GLY A 37 -22.60 13.25 -13.85
CA GLY A 37 -23.21 14.54 -14.18
C GLY A 37 -22.27 15.75 -14.25
N ALA A 38 -20.96 15.60 -14.06
CA ALA A 38 -20.01 16.72 -14.01
C ALA A 38 -18.99 16.68 -15.16
N VAL A 39 -19.46 16.70 -16.41
CA VAL A 39 -18.59 16.58 -17.60
C VAL A 39 -18.01 17.92 -18.09
N ASP A 40 -18.11 19.01 -17.32
CA ASP A 40 -17.61 20.35 -17.71
C ASP A 40 -16.76 21.04 -16.63
N ALA A 41 -16.46 20.36 -15.52
CA ALA A 41 -15.40 20.83 -14.63
C ALA A 41 -14.08 20.42 -15.26
N ALA A 42 -13.29 21.38 -15.77
CA ALA A 42 -11.93 21.12 -16.21
C ALA A 42 -11.18 20.35 -15.12
N GLU A 43 -10.97 19.05 -15.33
CA GLU A 43 -10.26 18.19 -14.38
C GLU A 43 -8.88 18.80 -14.15
N GLN A 44 -8.66 19.29 -12.93
CA GLN A 44 -7.37 19.88 -12.58
C GLN A 44 -6.37 18.75 -12.42
N GLU A 45 -5.20 18.93 -13.02
CA GLU A 45 -4.08 18.04 -12.76
C GLU A 45 -3.67 18.18 -11.29
N LEU A 46 -3.64 17.04 -10.58
CA LEU A 46 -3.17 16.95 -9.21
C LEU A 46 -1.75 16.40 -9.25
N GLU A 47 -0.82 17.10 -8.61
CA GLU A 47 0.54 16.63 -8.41
C GLU A 47 0.64 15.90 -7.07
N TRP A 48 1.35 14.77 -7.03
CA TRP A 48 1.54 13.98 -5.80
C TRP A 48 2.10 14.78 -4.62
N LEU A 49 2.96 15.76 -4.89
CA LEU A 49 3.52 16.63 -3.84
C LEU A 49 2.46 17.56 -3.21
N GLN A 50 1.35 17.85 -3.90
CA GLN A 50 0.25 18.65 -3.35
C GLN A 50 -0.57 17.89 -2.30
N MET A 51 -0.44 16.56 -2.25
CA MET A 51 -1.08 15.71 -1.24
C MET A 51 -0.30 15.66 0.07
N MET A 52 0.91 16.23 0.11
CA MET A 52 1.76 16.31 1.28
C MET A 52 1.58 17.62 2.06
N PRO A 53 1.51 17.59 3.39
CA PRO A 53 1.63 18.79 4.22
C PRO A 53 2.95 19.53 3.92
N LYS A 54 2.90 20.86 3.92
CA LYS A 54 4.05 21.70 3.55
C LYS A 54 5.29 21.46 4.41
N ASP A 55 5.09 21.15 5.69
CA ASP A 55 6.16 20.82 6.63
C ASP A 55 6.84 19.49 6.29
N GLU A 56 6.08 18.49 5.85
CA GLU A 56 6.59 17.18 5.42
C GLU A 56 7.32 17.27 4.09
N LEU A 57 6.77 18.03 3.13
CA LEU A 57 7.42 18.29 1.85
C LEU A 57 8.76 19.00 2.06
N ALA A 58 8.80 20.03 2.90
CA ALA A 58 10.03 20.75 3.21
C ALA A 58 11.08 19.86 3.89
N ALA A 59 10.66 18.86 4.69
CA ALA A 59 11.58 17.87 5.26
C ALA A 59 12.21 16.97 4.19
N LEU A 60 11.41 16.50 3.22
CA LEU A 60 11.92 15.73 2.09
C LEU A 60 12.89 16.54 1.22
N GLU A 61 12.58 17.81 0.94
CA GLU A 61 13.46 18.69 0.16
C GLU A 61 14.82 18.93 0.85
N ARG A 62 14.87 18.83 2.19
CA ARG A 62 16.12 18.86 2.97
C ARG A 62 16.86 17.52 3.03
N GLY A 63 16.29 16.45 2.47
CA GLY A 63 16.88 15.11 2.47
C GLY A 63 16.62 14.32 3.75
N GLU A 64 15.59 14.65 4.54
CA GLU A 64 15.24 13.94 5.78
C GLU A 64 14.48 12.62 5.53
N GLY A 65 14.43 12.16 4.28
CA GLY A 65 13.82 10.87 3.90
C GLY A 65 14.72 9.66 4.20
N PRO A 66 14.17 8.43 4.16
CA PRO A 66 14.97 7.24 4.34
C PRO A 66 15.94 7.03 3.17
N GLU A 67 17.19 6.72 3.49
CA GLU A 67 18.20 6.34 2.49
C GLU A 67 17.80 4.99 1.85
N VAL A 68 17.89 4.92 0.52
CA VAL A 68 17.47 3.73 -0.25
C VAL A 68 18.69 2.94 -0.72
N GLU A 69 19.01 1.88 0.01
CA GLU A 69 20.05 0.93 -0.39
C GLU A 69 19.50 -0.13 -1.36
N HIS A 70 20.09 -0.24 -2.56
CA HIS A 70 19.65 -1.16 -3.63
C HIS A 70 20.29 -2.57 -3.55
N ASN A 71 20.76 -2.99 -2.37
CA ASN A 71 21.59 -4.19 -2.20
C ASN A 71 21.03 -5.21 -1.19
N GLY A 72 19.74 -5.14 -0.84
CA GLY A 72 19.12 -6.00 0.17
C GLY A 72 17.76 -6.61 -0.23
N ASN A 73 17.42 -7.74 0.41
CA ASN A 73 16.11 -8.39 0.31
C ASN A 73 15.14 -7.96 1.44
N ARG A 74 15.40 -6.80 2.06
CA ARG A 74 14.61 -6.33 3.21
C ARG A 74 13.40 -5.56 2.71
N ARG A 75 12.20 -5.94 3.19
CA ARG A 75 11.04 -5.04 3.11
C ARG A 75 11.34 -3.80 3.93
N MET A 76 11.37 -2.66 3.26
CA MET A 76 11.50 -1.37 3.93
C MET A 76 10.19 -1.04 4.65
N PRO A 77 10.24 -0.58 5.90
CA PRO A 77 9.04 -0.17 6.62
C PRO A 77 8.41 1.06 5.94
N GLN A 78 7.13 1.24 6.19
CA GLN A 78 6.44 2.48 5.87
C GLN A 78 7.14 3.66 6.56
N PHE A 79 7.40 4.74 5.83
CA PHE A 79 7.92 6.00 6.37
C PHE A 79 6.92 7.13 6.14
N GLY A 80 7.13 8.29 6.77
CA GLY A 80 6.24 9.44 6.68
C GLY A 80 5.06 9.38 7.64
N THR A 81 4.03 10.20 7.40
CA THR A 81 2.83 10.28 8.24
C THR A 81 1.57 10.02 7.42
N PHE A 82 0.43 9.86 8.10
CA PHE A 82 -0.89 9.70 7.47
C PHE A 82 -1.64 11.05 7.33
N ARG A 83 -0.97 12.19 7.51
CA ARG A 83 -1.61 13.51 7.43
C ARG A 83 -1.96 13.84 5.98
N THR A 84 -3.20 14.26 5.77
CA THR A 84 -3.75 14.65 4.47
C THR A 84 -3.79 16.18 4.31
N VAL A 85 -4.00 16.63 3.08
CA VAL A 85 -4.22 18.05 2.75
C VAL A 85 -5.68 18.25 2.35
N ASP A 86 -6.48 18.89 3.20
CA ASP A 86 -7.94 18.99 2.99
C ASP A 86 -8.32 19.66 1.67
N THR A 87 -7.50 20.60 1.17
CA THR A 87 -7.79 21.36 -0.06
C THR A 87 -7.78 20.53 -1.33
N VAL A 88 -7.21 19.31 -1.31
CA VAL A 88 -7.18 18.42 -2.48
C VAL A 88 -8.27 17.35 -2.44
N LEU A 89 -9.04 17.25 -1.35
CA LEU A 89 -10.10 16.26 -1.17
C LEU A 89 -11.40 16.67 -1.87
N GLN A 90 -12.26 15.67 -2.16
CA GLN A 90 -13.65 15.86 -2.63
C GLN A 90 -13.80 16.70 -3.91
N ARG A 91 -12.81 16.64 -4.81
CA ARG A 91 -12.86 17.32 -6.11
C ARG A 91 -12.42 16.37 -7.23
N PRO A 92 -12.99 16.49 -8.44
CA PRO A 92 -12.52 15.74 -9.60
C PRO A 92 -11.12 16.20 -9.99
N VAL A 93 -10.20 15.25 -10.15
CA VAL A 93 -8.80 15.51 -10.51
C VAL A 93 -8.31 14.50 -11.55
N ARG A 94 -7.31 14.91 -12.32
CA ARG A 94 -6.48 14.00 -13.10
C ARG A 94 -5.16 13.79 -12.37
N LEU A 95 -4.87 12.55 -11.95
CA LEU A 95 -3.65 12.19 -11.23
C LEU A 95 -2.91 11.08 -12.01
N PRO A 96 -1.74 11.35 -12.61
CA PRO A 96 -0.95 10.31 -13.25
C PRO A 96 -0.28 9.41 -12.22
N GLY A 97 -0.14 8.12 -12.50
CA GLY A 97 0.51 7.18 -11.57
C GLY A 97 0.56 5.74 -12.08
N TYR A 98 0.97 4.85 -11.18
CA TYR A 98 1.12 3.41 -11.44
C TYR A 98 0.23 2.60 -10.50
N VAL A 99 -0.12 1.39 -10.91
CA VAL A 99 -0.92 0.46 -10.11
C VAL A 99 -0.03 -0.64 -9.51
N VAL A 100 -0.20 -0.88 -8.21
CA VAL A 100 0.35 -2.05 -7.51
C VAL A 100 -0.80 -3.01 -7.20
N PRO A 101 -0.92 -4.14 -7.92
CA PRO A 101 -2.03 -5.07 -7.72
C PRO A 101 -2.05 -5.69 -6.34
N LEU A 102 -3.24 -5.76 -5.72
CA LEU A 102 -3.48 -6.46 -4.46
C LEU A 102 -4.41 -7.66 -4.65
N ALA A 103 -5.42 -7.54 -5.53
CA ALA A 103 -6.34 -8.63 -5.84
C ALA A 103 -6.85 -8.55 -7.28
N THR A 104 -7.16 -9.71 -7.85
CA THR A 104 -7.81 -9.85 -9.15
C THR A 104 -9.05 -10.73 -9.04
N ALA A 105 -10.10 -10.40 -9.77
CA ALA A 105 -11.28 -11.25 -9.96
C ALA A 105 -10.93 -12.52 -10.76
N GLN A 106 -11.84 -13.50 -10.75
CA GLN A 106 -11.65 -14.76 -11.49
C GLN A 106 -11.49 -14.54 -13.01
N ASP A 107 -12.04 -13.46 -13.55
CA ASP A 107 -11.91 -13.08 -14.96
C ASP A 107 -10.59 -12.36 -15.29
N GLY A 108 -9.68 -12.24 -14.30
CA GLY A 108 -8.37 -11.59 -14.45
C GLY A 108 -8.41 -10.06 -14.32
N ARG A 109 -9.59 -9.45 -14.09
CA ARG A 109 -9.68 -8.00 -13.87
C ARG A 109 -9.10 -7.63 -12.50
N LEU A 110 -8.33 -6.54 -12.45
CA LEU A 110 -7.82 -5.95 -11.22
C LEU A 110 -9.00 -5.40 -10.38
N THR A 111 -9.14 -5.85 -9.14
CA THR A 111 -10.24 -5.43 -8.24
C THR A 111 -9.75 -4.54 -7.11
N GLU A 112 -8.51 -4.74 -6.65
CA GLU A 112 -7.91 -3.96 -5.58
C GLU A 112 -6.45 -3.65 -5.93
N PHE A 113 -6.04 -2.41 -5.71
CA PHE A 113 -4.69 -1.95 -6.00
C PHE A 113 -4.33 -0.74 -5.15
N LEU A 114 -3.03 -0.49 -5.00
CA LEU A 114 -2.52 0.80 -4.57
C LEU A 114 -2.19 1.63 -5.80
N PHE A 115 -2.56 2.90 -5.78
CA PHE A 115 -2.17 3.87 -6.81
C PHE A 115 -1.01 4.69 -6.29
N VAL A 116 0.11 4.70 -7.01
CA VAL A 116 1.40 5.18 -6.50
C VAL A 116 2.12 6.12 -7.49
N PRO A 117 2.99 7.04 -7.01
CA PRO A 117 3.64 8.06 -7.84
C PRO A 117 4.74 7.55 -8.77
N TYR A 118 5.32 6.38 -8.53
CA TYR A 118 6.44 5.88 -9.31
C TYR A 118 6.42 4.37 -9.51
N TYR A 119 7.02 3.94 -10.62
CA TYR A 119 7.13 2.53 -10.97
C TYR A 119 7.98 1.76 -9.95
N GLY A 120 7.55 0.54 -9.60
CA GLY A 120 8.27 -0.33 -8.68
C GLY A 120 8.11 0.00 -7.19
N ALA A 121 7.26 0.97 -6.84
CA ALA A 121 6.90 1.24 -5.45
C ALA A 121 6.42 -0.02 -4.73
N CYS A 122 6.79 -0.14 -3.45
CA CYS A 122 6.47 -1.27 -2.57
C CYS A 122 7.14 -2.62 -2.93
N ILE A 123 7.64 -2.79 -4.17
CA ILE A 123 8.18 -4.06 -4.68
C ILE A 123 9.69 -3.97 -4.91
N HIS A 124 10.14 -2.99 -5.70
CA HIS A 124 11.54 -2.80 -6.07
C HIS A 124 12.23 -1.73 -5.23
N VAL A 125 11.45 -0.76 -4.75
CA VAL A 125 11.89 0.36 -3.93
C VAL A 125 10.92 0.49 -2.74
N PRO A 126 11.27 1.25 -1.70
CA PRO A 126 10.42 1.42 -0.52
C PRO A 126 9.01 1.91 -0.88
N PRO A 127 8.00 1.65 -0.03
CA PRO A 127 6.67 2.24 -0.21
C PRO A 127 6.76 3.78 -0.09
N PRO A 128 5.97 4.56 -0.85
CA PRO A 128 5.90 6.01 -0.70
C PRO A 128 5.26 6.39 0.65
N PRO A 129 5.36 7.64 1.11
CA PRO A 129 4.59 8.14 2.25
C PRO A 129 3.09 7.82 2.09
N PRO A 130 2.34 7.50 3.17
CA PRO A 130 0.92 7.10 3.07
C PRO A 130 -0.04 8.15 2.50
N ASN A 131 0.39 9.41 2.45
CA ASN A 131 -0.34 10.52 1.83
C ASN A 131 0.01 10.71 0.34
N GLN A 132 0.70 9.74 -0.25
CA GLN A 132 0.98 9.55 -1.68
C GLN A 132 0.65 8.10 -2.07
#